data_AF-G4ZS72-F1
#
_entry.id   AF-G4ZS72-F1
#
_cell.length_a   1.000
_cell.length_b   1.000
_cell.length_c   1.000
_cell.angle_alpha   90.00
_cell.angle_beta   90.00
_cell.angle_gamma   90.00
#
_symmetry.space_group_name_H-M   'P 1'
#
loop_
_entity.id
_entity.type
_entity.pdbx_description
1 polymer ?
#
loop_
_entity_poly.entity_id
_entity_poly.type
_entity_poly.pdbx_seq_one_letter_code
_entity_poly.pdbx_strand_id
1 'polypeptide(L)' 'ALKVAANSLYGAFGATTSHLYNYHAASSITSAGRWIIHVEMAIARGLGLNAVYGDTDSLFLQSN' A
#
# COMPACT_ATOMS: atom_id res chain seq x y z
N ALA A 1 -1.04 -19.58 -1.14
CA ALA A 1 -0.51 -19.50 0.24
C ALA A 1 0.32 -18.23 0.49
N LEU A 2 1.27 -17.86 -0.38
CA LEU A 2 2.21 -16.74 -0.13
C LEU A 2 1.53 -15.37 0.08
N LYS A 3 0.57 -14.99 -0.78
CA LYS A 3 -0.16 -13.71 -0.66
C LYS A 3 -0.88 -13.58 0.68
N VAL A 4 -1.56 -14.65 1.11
CA VAL A 4 -2.26 -14.71 2.39
C VAL A 4 -1.27 -14.59 3.54
N ALA A 5 -0.16 -15.35 3.49
CA ALA A 5 0.88 -15.28 4.52
C ALA A 5 1.46 -13.87 4.66
N ALA A 6 1.77 -13.19 3.55
CA ALA A 6 2.30 -11.82 3.57
C ALA A 6 1.31 -10.82 4.20
N ASN A 7 0.03 -10.88 3.80
CA ASN A 7 -1.01 -10.01 4.36
C ASN A 7 -1.27 -10.30 5.86
N SER A 8 -1.23 -11.57 6.25
CA SER A 8 -1.35 -11.98 7.65
C SER A 8 -0.16 -11.54 8.50
N LEU A 9 1.06 -11.56 7.96
CA LEU A 9 2.26 -11.07 8.66
C LEU A 9 2.19 -9.56 8.92
N TYR A 10 1.72 -8.77 7.96
CA TYR A 10 1.44 -7.35 8.19
C TYR A 10 0.47 -7.15 9.39
N GLY A 11 -0.63 -7.91 9.42
CA GLY A 11 -1.58 -7.87 10.53
C GLY A 11 -0.96 -8.32 11.86
N ALA A 12 -0.13 -9.36 11.84
CA ALA A 12 0.55 -9.88 13.02
C ALA A 12 1.60 -8.89 13.58
N PHE A 13 2.22 -8.07 12.74
CA PHE A 13 3.14 -7.02 13.18
C PHE A 13 2.40 -5.82 13.79
N GLY A 14 1.20 -5.50 13.31
CA GLY A 14 0.40 -4.37 13.78
C GLY A 14 -0.43 -4.63 15.05
N ALA A 15 -0.74 -5.89 15.36
CA ALA A 15 -1.55 -6.24 16.52
C ALA A 15 -0.71 -6.30 17.80
N THR A 16 -1.03 -5.47 18.80
CA THR A 16 -0.31 -5.43 20.10
C THR A 16 -0.41 -6.73 20.90
N THR A 17 -1.40 -7.58 20.61
CA THR A 17 -1.60 -8.89 21.23
C THR A 17 -0.81 -10.02 20.56
N SER A 18 -0.17 -9.76 19.41
CA SER A 18 0.58 -10.75 18.66
C SER A 18 1.98 -10.98 19.25
N HIS A 19 2.44 -12.23 19.27
CA HIS A 19 3.83 -12.57 19.60
C HIS A 19 4.86 -11.97 18.63
N LEU A 20 4.40 -11.58 17.43
CA LEU A 20 5.23 -10.96 16.40
C LEU A 20 5.07 -9.42 16.37
N TYR A 21 4.41 -8.82 17.36
CA TYR A 21 4.17 -7.38 17.37
C TYR A 21 5.46 -6.58 17.13
N ASN A 22 5.45 -5.76 16.08
CA ASN A 22 6.55 -4.87 15.74
C ASN A 22 5.99 -3.66 14.99
N TYR A 23 5.77 -2.58 15.74
CA TYR A 23 5.25 -1.32 15.20
C TYR A 23 6.07 -0.78 14.04
N HIS A 24 7.41 -0.84 14.13
CA HIS A 24 8.29 -0.33 13.09
C HIS A 24 8.13 -1.14 11.80
N ALA A 25 8.07 -2.47 11.89
CA ALA A 25 7.85 -3.33 10.73
C ALA A 25 6.50 -3.03 10.06
N ALA A 26 5.42 -2.96 10.83
CA ALA A 26 4.10 -2.62 10.31
C ALA A 26 4.07 -1.22 9.67
N SER A 27 4.65 -0.21 10.34
CA SER A 27 4.73 1.16 9.85
C SER A 27 5.54 1.26 8.55
N SER A 28 6.69 0.59 8.47
CA SER A 28 7.51 0.52 7.26
C SER A 28 6.76 -0.08 6.08
N ILE A 29 5.98 -1.16 6.30
CA ILE A 29 5.14 -1.76 5.25
C ILE A 29 4.11 -0.74 4.75
N THR A 30 3.37 -0.06 5.63
CA THR A 30 2.38 0.94 5.21
C THR A 30 3.01 2.15 4.52
N SER A 31 4.20 2.56 4.95
CA SER A 31 4.94 3.68 4.37
C SER A 31 5.39 3.36 2.95
N ALA A 32 5.91 2.14 2.72
CA ALA A 32 6.24 1.66 1.40
C ALA A 32 5.01 1.60 0.48
N GLY A 33 3.87 1.11 0.97
CA GLY A 33 2.61 1.08 0.22
C GLY A 33 2.17 2.48 -0.22
N ARG A 34 2.16 3.47 0.70
CA ARG A 34 1.85 4.86 0.35
C ARG A 34 2.82 5.43 -0.68
N TRP A 35 4.11 5.14 -0.54
CA TRP A 35 5.12 5.62 -1.50
C TRP A 35 4.87 5.08 -2.91
N ILE A 36 4.54 3.79 -3.05
CA ILE A 36 4.20 3.17 -4.34
C ILE A 36 3.02 3.88 -4.99
N ILE A 37 1.93 4.11 -4.26
CA ILE A 37 0.75 4.83 -4.77
C ILE A 37 1.12 6.24 -5.27
N HIS A 38 1.98 6.97 -4.56
CA HIS A 38 2.44 8.30 -5.01
C HIS A 38 3.27 8.22 -6.29
N VAL A 39 4.11 7.19 -6.43
CA VAL A 39 4.89 6.94 -7.65
C VAL A 39 3.96 6.62 -8.82
N GLU A 40 2.95 5.75 -8.63
CA GLU A 40 1.96 5.43 -9.65
C GLU A 40 1.17 6.66 -10.10
N MET A 41 0.76 7.53 -9.17
CA MET A 41 0.13 8.82 -9.50
C MET A 41 1.04 9.72 -10.34
N ALA A 42 2.33 9.79 -10.00
CA ALA A 42 3.29 10.59 -10.75
C ALA A 42 3.48 10.06 -12.18
N ILE A 43 3.54 8.73 -12.34
CA ILE A 43 3.61 8.07 -13.65
C ILE A 43 2.35 8.37 -14.46
N ALA A 44 1.16 8.20 -13.89
CA ALA A 44 -0.10 8.46 -14.56
C ALA A 44 -0.21 9.91 -15.06
N ARG A 45 0.19 10.88 -14.24
CA ARG A 45 0.27 12.30 -14.65
C ARG A 45 1.25 12.51 -15.80
N GLY A 46 2.41 11.86 -15.78
CA GLY A 46 3.39 11.90 -16.87
C GLY A 46 2.86 11.35 -18.20
N LEU A 47 1.89 10.43 -18.14
CA LEU A 47 1.19 9.87 -19.30
C LEU A 47 -0.03 10.68 -19.73
N GLY A 48 -0.32 11.81 -19.07
CA GLY A 48 -1.50 12.64 -19.36
C GLY A 48 -2.83 12.04 -18.87
N LEU A 49 -2.79 11.03 -18.00
CA LEU A 49 -3.98 10.43 -17.40
C LEU A 49 -4.36 11.16 -16.11
N ASN A 50 -5.65 11.38 -15.90
CA ASN A 50 -6.14 12.05 -14.69
C ASN A 50 -6.46 11.03 -13.60
N ALA A 51 -5.80 11.12 -12.44
CA ALA A 51 -6.11 10.30 -11.28
C ALA A 51 -7.34 10.86 -10.54
N VAL A 52 -8.42 10.08 -10.50
CA VAL A 52 -9.70 10.50 -9.90
C VAL A 52 -9.88 10.02 -8.46
N TYR A 53 -9.25 8.91 -8.09
CA TYR A 53 -9.31 8.35 -6.74
C TYR A 53 -8.12 7.43 -6.48
N GLY A 54 -7.71 7.29 -5.22
CA GLY A 54 -6.73 6.29 -4.80
C GLY A 54 -7.07 5.74 -3.42
N ASP A 55 -6.90 4.43 -3.24
CA ASP A 55 -7.01 3.68 -1.99
C ASP A 55 -5.73 2.89 -1.75
N THR A 56 -5.60 2.31 -0.56
CA THR A 56 -4.53 1.48 0.00
C THR A 56 -3.66 0.73 -1.02
N ASP A 57 -4.26 0.11 -2.03
CA ASP A 57 -3.58 -0.65 -3.08
C ASP A 57 -4.17 -0.42 -4.49
N SER A 58 -4.92 0.67 -4.69
CA SER A 58 -5.56 0.94 -5.98
C SER A 58 -5.54 2.42 -6.36
N LEU A 59 -5.44 2.68 -7.67
CA LEU A 59 -5.49 4.02 -8.25
C LEU A 59 -6.43 4.00 -9.46
N PHE A 60 -7.43 4.88 -9.45
CA PHE A 60 -8.43 4.99 -10.50
C PHE A 60 -8.08 6.17 -11.40
N LEU A 61 -7.96 5.88 -12.68
CA LEU A 61 -7.61 6.84 -13.71
C LEU A 61 -8.77 7.05 -14.66
N GLN A 62 -8.97 8.29 -15.09
CA GLN A 62 -9.88 8.65 -16.16
C GLN A 62 -9.09 8.81 -17.45
N SER A 63 -9.46 8.01 -18.46
CA SER A 63 -9.09 8.26 -19.86
C SER A 63 -10.15 9.16 -20.48
N ASN A 64 -9.71 10.12 -21.30
CA ASN A 64 -10.58 10.78 -22.27
C ASN A 64 -10.95 9.81 -23.41
#